data_AF-A0A1H3N7A4-F1
#
_entry.id   AF-A0A1H3N7A4-F1
#
_cell.length_a   1.000
_cell.length_b   1.000
_cell.length_c   1.000
_cell.angle_alpha   90.00
_cell.angle_beta   90.00
_cell.angle_gamma   90.00
#
_symmetry.space_group_name_H-M   'P 1'
#
loop_
_entity.id
_entity.type
_entity.pdbx_description
1 polymer ?
#
loop_
_entity_poly.entity_id
_entity_poly.type
_entity_poly.pdbx_seq_one_letter_code
_entity_poly.pdbx_strand_id
1 'polypeptide(L)'
;MIDLDPELAFVGAILHLPAATAAEALSLIGEDDLADPHMQVILRAAGLLVGEEVDPDLYAVMTIIRAAGMASTAHGISLLAEVVIEAAESCPVPASWKFYAAGVLDQAVRRRAIEMADRITQASGGPLDTLLDLVQGEATAVTELGRRRAGIGSAASRLRVVSA
;
A
#
# COMPACT_ATOMS: atom_id res chain seq x y z
N MET A 1 0.69 20.43 -14.03
CA MET A 1 1.57 19.38 -13.49
C MET A 1 0.66 18.25 -13.08
N ILE A 2 0.74 17.10 -13.75
CA ILE A 2 -0.07 15.93 -13.38
C ILE A 2 0.60 15.38 -12.13
N ASP A 3 -0.04 15.52 -10.98
CA ASP A 3 0.40 14.86 -9.75
C ASP A 3 -0.07 13.41 -9.83
N LEU A 4 0.89 12.50 -10.00
CA LEU A 4 0.59 11.07 -10.12
C LEU A 4 0.62 10.47 -8.72
N ASP A 5 -0.56 10.17 -8.19
CA ASP A 5 -0.69 9.50 -6.91
C ASP A 5 -0.23 8.02 -7.03
N PRO A 6 0.86 7.62 -6.36
CA PRO A 6 1.35 6.25 -6.43
C PRO A 6 0.43 5.24 -5.73
N GLU A 7 -0.34 5.64 -4.72
CA GLU A 7 -1.29 4.75 -4.03
C GLU A 7 -2.42 4.36 -4.99
N LEU A 8 -3.01 5.38 -5.62
CA LEU A 8 -4.07 5.21 -6.60
C LEU A 8 -3.62 4.36 -7.79
N ALA A 9 -2.43 4.64 -8.34
CA ALA A 9 -1.86 3.86 -9.44
C ALA A 9 -1.51 2.42 -9.03
N PHE A 10 -1.03 2.20 -7.79
CA PHE A 10 -0.73 0.87 -7.29
C PHE A 10 -1.99 0.03 -7.10
N VAL A 11 -3.00 0.58 -6.42
CA VAL A 11 -4.29 -0.10 -6.24
C VAL A 11 -4.93 -0.37 -7.60
N GLY A 12 -4.92 0.60 -8.51
CA GLY A 12 -5.35 0.41 -9.89
C GLY A 12 -4.63 -0.75 -10.58
N ALA A 13 -3.32 -0.86 -10.41
CA ALA A 13 -2.56 -1.99 -10.97
C ALA A 13 -3.03 -3.33 -10.41
N ILE A 14 -3.25 -3.44 -9.09
CA ILE A 14 -3.78 -4.65 -8.46
C ILE A 14 -5.09 -5.09 -9.13
N LEU A 15 -5.99 -4.16 -9.40
CA LEU A 15 -7.31 -4.45 -9.98
C LEU A 15 -7.26 -5.03 -11.41
N HIS A 16 -6.12 -4.94 -12.09
CA HIS A 16 -5.90 -5.46 -13.43
C HIS A 16 -4.95 -6.67 -13.47
N LEU A 17 -4.38 -7.07 -12.34
CA LEU A 17 -3.40 -8.16 -12.28
C LEU A 17 -4.09 -9.52 -12.01
N PRO A 18 -3.58 -10.61 -12.61
CA PRO A 18 -3.97 -11.96 -12.19
C PRO A 18 -3.65 -12.21 -10.71
N ALA A 19 -4.44 -13.05 -10.04
CA ALA A 19 -4.35 -13.32 -8.61
C ALA A 19 -2.93 -13.67 -8.15
N ALA A 20 -2.21 -14.50 -8.91
CA ALA A 20 -0.83 -14.87 -8.60
C ALA A 20 0.13 -13.67 -8.59
N THR A 21 -0.02 -12.73 -9.53
CA THR A 21 0.82 -11.52 -9.61
C THR A 21 0.37 -10.48 -8.58
N ALA A 22 -0.94 -10.37 -8.35
CA ALA A 22 -1.48 -9.54 -7.28
C ALA A 22 -1.00 -10.01 -5.90
N ALA A 23 -0.88 -11.32 -5.66
CA ALA A 23 -0.30 -11.88 -4.45
C ALA A 23 1.15 -11.43 -4.23
N GLU A 24 1.98 -11.44 -5.28
CA GLU A 24 3.35 -10.92 -5.21
C GLU A 24 3.34 -9.44 -4.81
N ALA A 25 2.47 -8.64 -5.42
CA ALA A 25 2.37 -7.22 -5.13
C ALA A 25 1.87 -6.92 -3.70
N LEU A 26 0.87 -7.65 -3.23
CA LEU A 26 0.31 -7.55 -1.87
C LEU A 26 1.28 -8.08 -0.80
N SER A 27 2.20 -8.98 -1.15
CA SER A 27 3.27 -9.40 -0.23
C SER A 27 4.29 -8.28 0.04
N LEU A 28 4.32 -7.27 -0.82
CA LEU A 28 5.26 -6.16 -0.73
C LEU A 28 4.65 -4.93 -0.06
N ILE A 29 3.39 -4.62 -0.39
CA ILE A 29 2.61 -3.50 0.12
C ILE A 29 1.43 -4.03 0.94
N GLY A 30 1.41 -3.70 2.22
CA GLY A 30 0.29 -3.93 3.11
C GLY A 30 -0.67 -2.74 3.15
N GLU A 31 -1.84 -2.95 3.76
CA GLU A 31 -2.84 -1.90 3.94
C GLU A 31 -2.31 -0.70 4.73
N ASP A 32 -1.53 -0.91 5.78
CA ASP A 32 -0.96 0.16 6.61
C ASP A 32 0.06 1.05 5.88
N ASP A 33 0.54 0.61 4.71
CA ASP A 33 1.46 1.39 3.88
C ASP A 33 0.72 2.50 3.10
N LEU A 34 -0.61 2.45 3.00
CA LEU A 34 -1.44 3.44 2.30
C LEU A 34 -1.92 4.55 3.26
N ALA A 35 -1.95 5.80 2.78
CA ALA A 35 -2.46 6.96 3.50
C ALA A 35 -3.98 7.03 3.46
N ASP A 36 -4.59 6.74 2.30
CA ASP A 36 -6.03 6.87 2.12
C ASP A 36 -6.77 5.64 2.67
N PRO A 37 -7.66 5.80 3.67
CA PRO A 37 -8.45 4.70 4.22
C PRO A 37 -9.32 3.96 3.18
N HIS A 38 -9.75 4.63 2.11
CA HIS A 38 -10.51 3.98 1.04
C HIS A 38 -9.62 3.02 0.24
N MET A 39 -8.39 3.43 -0.07
CA MET A 39 -7.40 2.57 -0.71
C MET A 39 -7.07 1.35 0.17
N GLN A 40 -6.98 1.53 1.50
CA GLN A 40 -6.80 0.42 2.44
C GLN A 40 -7.93 -0.60 2.36
N VAL A 41 -9.19 -0.14 2.34
CA VAL A 41 -10.37 -1.01 2.22
C VAL A 41 -10.35 -1.79 0.90
N ILE A 42 -10.01 -1.13 -0.20
CA ILE A 42 -9.90 -1.76 -1.52
C ILE A 42 -8.80 -2.81 -1.53
N LEU A 43 -7.61 -2.48 -1.00
CA LEU A 43 -6.46 -3.39 -0.95
C LEU A 43 -6.76 -4.61 -0.06
N ARG A 44 -7.44 -4.40 1.07
CA ARG A 44 -7.90 -5.48 1.95
C ARG A 44 -8.87 -6.42 1.23
N ALA A 45 -9.86 -5.87 0.52
CA ALA A 45 -10.82 -6.66 -0.24
C ALA A 45 -10.15 -7.45 -1.39
N ALA A 46 -9.19 -6.84 -2.09
CA ALA A 46 -8.37 -7.52 -3.10
C ALA A 46 -7.55 -8.66 -2.48
N GLY A 47 -6.98 -8.46 -1.29
CA GLY A 47 -6.26 -9.51 -0.55
C GLY A 47 -7.13 -10.71 -0.19
N LEU A 48 -8.40 -10.49 0.18
CA LEU A 48 -9.35 -11.58 0.41
C LEU A 48 -9.62 -12.39 -0.86
N LEU A 49 -9.81 -11.73 -2.02
CA LEU A 49 -10.01 -12.42 -3.30
C LEU A 49 -8.78 -13.23 -3.71
N VAL A 50 -7.61 -12.62 -3.60
CA VAL A 50 -6.33 -13.26 -3.93
C VAL A 50 -6.07 -14.48 -3.03
N GLY A 51 -6.46 -14.41 -1.75
CA GLY A 51 -6.40 -15.55 -0.83
C GLY A 51 -7.26 -16.74 -1.25
N GLU A 52 -8.34 -16.49 -2.00
CA GLU A 52 -9.22 -17.50 -2.60
C GLU A 52 -8.85 -17.82 -4.06
N GLU A 53 -7.66 -17.39 -4.52
CA GLU A 53 -7.17 -17.56 -5.90
C GLU A 53 -8.08 -16.92 -6.97
N VAL A 54 -8.82 -15.86 -6.60
CA VAL A 54 -9.69 -15.09 -7.51
C VAL A 54 -8.99 -13.80 -7.94
N ASP A 55 -9.01 -13.53 -9.25
CA ASP A 55 -8.49 -12.27 -9.80
C ASP A 55 -9.25 -11.07 -9.21
N PRO A 56 -8.57 -10.08 -8.62
CA PRO A 56 -9.21 -8.99 -7.89
C PRO A 56 -9.72 -7.88 -8.81
N ASP A 57 -10.65 -8.18 -9.73
CA ASP A 57 -11.24 -7.15 -10.60
C ASP A 57 -12.17 -6.18 -9.84
N LEU A 58 -12.56 -5.08 -10.50
CA LEU A 58 -13.38 -4.02 -9.89
C LEU A 58 -14.71 -4.56 -9.32
N TYR A 59 -15.35 -5.49 -10.03
CA TYR A 59 -16.66 -6.02 -9.65
C TYR A 59 -16.54 -7.03 -8.51
N ALA A 60 -15.54 -7.91 -8.57
CA ALA A 60 -15.21 -8.85 -7.52
C ALA A 60 -14.88 -8.12 -6.21
N VAL A 61 -14.05 -7.09 -6.28
CA VAL A 61 -13.68 -6.25 -5.12
C VAL A 61 -14.91 -5.58 -4.51
N MET A 62 -15.75 -4.94 -5.33
CA MET A 62 -16.98 -4.32 -4.83
C MET A 62 -17.97 -5.33 -4.24
N THR A 63 -17.98 -6.56 -4.75
CA THR A 63 -18.79 -7.67 -4.22
C THR A 63 -18.32 -8.06 -2.83
N ILE A 64 -17.01 -8.20 -2.61
CA ILE A 64 -16.42 -8.48 -1.30
C ILE A 64 -16.65 -7.34 -0.32
N ILE A 65 -16.44 -6.09 -0.72
CA ILE A 65 -16.67 -4.91 0.13
C ILE A 65 -18.11 -4.90 0.68
N ARG A 66 -19.10 -5.19 -0.19
CA ARG A 66 -20.51 -5.27 0.21
C ARG A 66 -20.79 -6.47 1.11
N ALA A 67 -20.30 -7.66 0.74
CA ALA A 67 -20.54 -8.89 1.48
C ALA A 67 -19.92 -8.87 2.89
N ALA A 68 -18.73 -8.28 3.03
CA ALA A 68 -18.01 -8.17 4.29
C ALA A 68 -18.48 -7.00 5.17
N GLY A 69 -19.42 -6.17 4.71
CA GLY A 69 -19.90 -5.00 5.45
C GLY A 69 -18.82 -3.94 5.68
N MET A 70 -17.79 -3.88 4.82
CA MET A 70 -16.69 -2.91 4.94
C MET A 70 -17.17 -1.47 4.69
N ALA A 71 -18.31 -1.31 4.03
CA ALA A 71 -19.08 -0.07 4.01
C ALA A 71 -20.51 -0.34 4.48
N SER A 72 -20.93 0.38 5.52
CA SER A 72 -22.20 0.15 6.22
C SER A 72 -23.37 0.95 5.66
N THR A 73 -23.11 1.97 4.84
CA THR A 73 -24.15 2.87 4.30
C THR A 73 -24.16 2.83 2.78
N ALA A 74 -25.34 3.06 2.18
CA ALA A 74 -25.48 3.16 0.73
C ALA A 74 -24.57 4.27 0.14
N HIS A 75 -24.41 5.38 0.86
CA HIS A 75 -23.51 6.46 0.44
C HIS A 75 -22.04 6.03 0.49
N GLY A 76 -21.59 5.37 1.56
CA GLY A 76 -20.21 4.88 1.66
C GLY A 76 -19.88 3.84 0.60
N ILE A 77 -20.85 2.99 0.23
CA ILE A 77 -20.69 2.04 -0.88
C ILE A 77 -20.56 2.77 -2.23
N SER A 78 -21.35 3.82 -2.46
CA SER A 78 -21.25 4.64 -3.69
C SER A 78 -19.89 5.31 -3.80
N LEU A 79 -19.42 5.91 -2.70
CA LEU A 79 -18.11 6.56 -2.64
C LEU A 79 -16.98 5.56 -2.93
N LEU A 80 -17.00 4.38 -2.30
CA LEU A 80 -16.01 3.34 -2.60
C LEU A 80 -16.07 2.87 -4.06
N ALA A 81 -17.27 2.79 -4.67
CA ALA A 81 -17.38 2.43 -6.07
C ALA A 81 -16.73 3.47 -6.99
N GLU A 82 -16.92 4.77 -6.70
CA GLU A 82 -16.26 5.86 -7.43
C GLU A 82 -14.74 5.77 -7.29
N VAL A 83 -14.25 5.55 -6.08
CA VAL A 83 -12.82 5.43 -5.77
C VAL A 83 -12.19 4.19 -6.44
N VAL A 84 -12.89 3.06 -6.50
CA VAL A 84 -12.43 1.85 -7.21
C VAL A 84 -12.31 2.11 -8.71
N ILE A 85 -13.28 2.80 -9.30
CA ILE A 85 -13.25 3.18 -10.72
C ILE A 85 -12.08 4.12 -10.99
N GLU A 86 -11.93 5.16 -10.17
CA GLU A 86 -10.83 6.12 -10.28
C GLU A 86 -9.45 5.44 -10.18
N ALA A 87 -9.27 4.51 -9.24
CA ALA A 87 -8.05 3.74 -9.11
C ALA A 87 -7.77 2.93 -10.39
N ALA A 88 -8.76 2.19 -10.89
CA ALA A 88 -8.62 1.37 -12.09
C ALA A 88 -8.28 2.20 -13.34
N GLU A 89 -8.82 3.41 -13.46
CA GLU A 89 -8.55 4.35 -14.57
C GLU A 89 -7.19 5.05 -14.44
N SER A 90 -6.71 5.24 -13.22
CA SER A 90 -5.45 5.94 -12.91
C SER A 90 -4.20 5.08 -13.09
N CYS A 91 -4.35 3.79 -13.42
CA CYS A 91 -3.24 2.89 -13.68
C CYS A 91 -3.00 2.70 -15.19
N PRO A 92 -2.06 3.44 -15.81
CA PRO A 92 -1.83 3.35 -17.25
C PRO A 92 -1.19 2.03 -17.68
N VAL A 93 -0.34 1.43 -16.83
CA VAL A 93 0.39 0.19 -17.15
C VAL A 93 0.46 -0.72 -15.92
N PRO A 94 -0.50 -1.64 -15.72
CA PRO A 94 -0.55 -2.53 -14.56
C PRO A 94 0.73 -3.35 -14.33
N ALA A 95 1.42 -3.76 -15.41
CA ALA A 95 2.70 -4.47 -15.32
C ALA A 95 3.82 -3.65 -14.63
N SER A 96 3.65 -2.32 -14.51
CA SER A 96 4.58 -1.44 -13.81
C SER A 96 4.33 -1.34 -12.30
N TRP A 97 3.52 -2.22 -11.71
CA TRP A 97 3.14 -2.19 -10.29
C TRP A 97 4.32 -2.06 -9.32
N LYS A 98 5.49 -2.64 -9.64
CA LYS A 98 6.71 -2.51 -8.82
C LYS A 98 7.19 -1.06 -8.69
N PHE A 99 7.01 -0.24 -9.74
CA PHE A 99 7.33 1.19 -9.69
C PHE A 99 6.33 1.97 -8.83
N TYR A 100 5.04 1.64 -8.91
CA TYR A 100 4.01 2.28 -8.08
C TYR A 100 4.22 1.92 -6.61
N ALA A 101 4.47 0.64 -6.31
CA ALA A 101 4.83 0.14 -4.98
C ALA A 101 6.05 0.86 -4.37
N ALA A 102 7.06 1.16 -5.19
CA ALA A 102 8.21 1.95 -4.75
C ALA A 102 7.81 3.37 -4.31
N GLY A 103 6.91 4.01 -5.05
CA GLY A 103 6.34 5.31 -4.70
C GLY A 103 5.54 5.27 -3.39
N VAL A 104 4.68 4.26 -3.22
CA VAL A 104 3.91 4.03 -1.99
C VAL A 104 4.85 3.88 -0.79
N LEU A 105 5.88 3.03 -0.89
CA LEU A 105 6.85 2.85 0.20
C LEU A 105 7.66 4.11 0.49
N ASP A 106 8.03 4.90 -0.53
CA ASP A 106 8.72 6.18 -0.31
C ASP A 106 7.85 7.16 0.51
N GLN A 107 6.54 7.18 0.27
CA GLN A 107 5.59 7.97 1.05
C GLN A 107 5.35 7.38 2.45
N ALA A 108 5.18 6.06 2.55
CA ALA A 108 4.99 5.36 3.82
C ALA A 108 6.17 5.55 4.78
N VAL A 109 7.42 5.48 4.28
CA VAL A 109 8.63 5.76 5.07
C VAL A 109 8.61 7.18 5.63
N ARG A 110 8.25 8.18 4.80
CA ARG A 110 8.19 9.58 5.23
C ARG A 110 7.12 9.78 6.30
N ARG A 111 5.91 9.25 6.07
CA ARG A 111 4.81 9.30 7.03
C ARG A 111 5.20 8.65 8.35
N ARG A 112 5.79 7.46 8.30
CA ARG A 112 6.20 6.74 9.51
C ARG A 112 7.31 7.43 10.29
N ALA A 113 8.25 8.07 9.60
CA ALA A 113 9.30 8.86 10.26
C ALA A 113 8.74 10.08 10.99
N ILE A 114 7.74 10.75 10.42
CA ILE A 114 7.03 11.87 11.07
C ILE A 114 6.27 11.36 12.29
N GLU A 115 5.48 10.30 12.15
CA GLU A 115 4.74 9.68 13.27
C GLU A 115 5.68 9.26 14.42
N MET A 116 6.83 8.66 14.09
CA MET A 116 7.85 8.31 15.06
C MET A 116 8.33 9.55 15.83
N ALA A 117 8.66 10.64 15.12
CA ALA A 117 9.13 11.88 15.75
C ALA A 117 8.05 12.48 16.69
N ASP A 118 6.79 12.46 16.27
CA ASP A 118 5.67 12.94 17.08
C ASP A 118 5.49 12.10 18.35
N ARG A 119 5.54 10.78 18.23
CA ARG A 119 5.41 9.85 19.38
C ARG A 119 6.57 9.98 20.37
N ILE A 120 7.81 10.10 19.88
CA ILE A 120 8.99 10.34 20.72
C ILE A 120 8.84 11.68 21.46
N THR A 121 8.37 12.73 20.77
CA THR A 121 8.11 14.04 21.38
C THR A 121 7.06 13.93 22.50
N GLN A 122 5.96 13.22 22.25
CA GLN A 122 4.92 12.98 23.25
C GLN A 122 5.43 12.17 24.45
N ALA A 123 6.29 11.18 24.23
CA ALA A 123 6.85 10.33 25.28
C ALA A 123 8.00 10.97 26.07
N SER A 124 8.53 12.11 25.63
CA SER A 124 9.73 12.74 26.20
C SER A 124 9.61 13.14 27.69
N GLY A 125 8.39 13.30 28.20
CA GLY A 125 8.13 13.56 29.63
C GLY A 125 8.02 12.31 30.51
N GLY A 126 8.08 11.11 29.93
CA GLY A 126 7.91 9.84 30.63
C GLY A 126 9.22 9.26 31.22
N PRO A 127 9.16 8.05 31.81
CA PRO A 127 10.33 7.32 32.26
C PRO A 127 11.31 7.04 31.12
N LEU A 128 12.62 7.14 31.39
CA LEU A 128 13.67 6.96 30.38
C LEU A 128 13.62 5.58 29.72
N ASP A 129 13.42 4.51 30.48
CA ASP A 129 13.39 3.14 29.95
C ASP A 129 12.27 2.97 28.91
N THR A 130 11.07 3.50 29.20
CA THR A 130 9.93 3.49 28.26
C THR A 130 10.23 4.28 26.99
N LEU A 131 10.94 5.41 27.10
CA LEU A 131 11.34 6.20 25.95
C LEU A 131 12.34 5.44 25.06
N LEU A 132 13.32 4.75 25.66
CA LEU A 132 14.30 3.95 24.92
C LEU A 132 13.64 2.78 24.17
N ASP A 133 12.73 2.06 24.82
CA ASP A 133 11.97 0.98 24.20
C ASP A 133 11.13 1.49 23.01
N LEU A 134 10.46 2.63 23.17
CA LEU A 134 9.68 3.26 22.11
C LEU A 134 10.56 3.65 20.91
N VAL A 135 11.69 4.33 21.16
CA VAL A 135 12.63 4.74 20.10
C VAL A 135 13.13 3.53 19.31
N GLN A 136 13.50 2.45 20.00
CA GLN A 136 13.97 1.24 19.33
C GLN A 136 12.88 0.58 18.48
N GLY A 137 11.65 0.48 19.01
CA GLY A 137 10.51 -0.06 18.28
C GLY A 137 10.19 0.74 17.02
N GLU A 138 10.12 2.06 17.14
CA GLU A 138 9.80 2.94 16.01
C GLU A 138 10.91 2.97 14.95
N ALA A 139 12.18 3.01 15.36
CA ALA A 139 13.31 2.95 14.43
C ALA A 139 13.34 1.63 13.65
N THR A 140 12.97 0.52 14.30
CA THR A 140 12.85 -0.79 13.65
C THR A 140 11.76 -0.77 12.58
N ALA A 141 10.58 -0.21 12.89
CA ALA A 141 9.46 -0.12 11.95
C ALA A 141 9.81 0.73 10.70
N VAL A 142 10.47 1.88 10.88
CA VAL A 142 10.94 2.71 9.76
C VAL A 142 11.99 1.99 8.92
N THR A 143 12.95 1.32 9.57
CA THR A 143 14.02 0.59 8.87
C THR A 143 13.46 -0.55 8.03
N GLU A 144 12.44 -1.25 8.52
CA GLU A 144 11.78 -2.34 7.81
C GLU A 144 11.12 -1.87 6.51
N LEU A 145 10.41 -0.73 6.53
CA LEU A 145 9.89 -0.07 5.33
C LEU A 145 11.00 0.27 4.33
N GLY A 146 12.10 0.85 4.82
CA GLY A 146 13.28 1.17 4.01
C GLY A 146 13.91 -0.07 3.36
N ARG A 147 13.94 -1.19 4.08
CA ARG A 147 14.45 -2.48 3.57
C ARG A 147 13.55 -3.04 2.47
N ARG A 148 12.22 -3.03 2.64
CA ARG A 148 11.26 -3.41 1.59
C ARG A 148 11.45 -2.55 0.34
N ARG A 149 11.59 -1.23 0.52
CA ARG A 149 11.83 -0.28 -0.57
C ARG A 149 13.13 -0.53 -1.34
N ALA A 150 14.21 -0.84 -0.64
CA ALA A 150 15.50 -1.17 -1.24
C ALA A 150 15.45 -2.49 -2.04
N GLY A 151 14.64 -3.45 -1.59
CA GLY A 151 14.40 -4.72 -2.27
C GLY A 151 13.89 -4.57 -3.71
N ILE A 152 13.08 -3.54 -3.97
CA ILE A 152 12.53 -3.25 -5.32
C ILE A 152 13.64 -2.80 -6.29
N GLY A 153 14.52 -1.91 -5.85
CA GLY A 153 15.56 -1.30 -6.70
C GLY A 153 16.70 -2.27 -7.10
N SER A 154 16.98 -3.27 -6.27
CA SER A 154 17.98 -4.32 -6.56
C SER A 154 17.67 -5.12 -7.84
N ALA A 155 16.40 -5.24 -8.22
CA ALA A 155 16.00 -5.91 -9.45
C ALA A 155 16.29 -5.05 -10.69
N ALA A 156 16.02 -3.74 -10.63
CA ALA A 156 16.27 -2.81 -11.74
C ALA A 156 17.77 -2.57 -12.01
N SER A 157 18.61 -2.55 -10.97
CA SER A 157 20.07 -2.44 -11.11
C SER A 157 20.69 -3.64 -11.85
N ARG A 158 20.07 -4.82 -11.79
CA ARG A 158 20.56 -6.03 -12.50
C ARG A 158 20.38 -5.95 -14.02
N LEU A 159 19.40 -5.17 -14.52
CA LEU A 159 19.20 -4.97 -15.96
C LEU A 159 20.29 -4.10 -16.61
N ARG A 160 21.05 -3.31 -15.83
CA ARG A 160 22.18 -2.52 -16.35
C ARG A 160 23.44 -3.34 -16.63
N VAL A 161 23.52 -4.59 -16.14
CA VAL A 161 24.77 -5.38 -16.20
C VAL A 161 24.83 -6.30 -17.43
N VAL A 162 23.72 -6.51 -18.16
CA VAL A 162 23.68 -7.43 -19.32
C VAL A 162 23.91 -6.71 -20.67
N SER A 163 24.28 -5.43 -20.62
CA SER A 163 24.59 -4.61 -21.81
C SER A 163 26.08 -4.35 -21.95
N ALA A 164 26.90 -5.41 -22.01
CA ALA A 164 28.33 -5.34 -22.29
C ALA A 164 28.78 -6.48 -23.23
#